data_AF-E9SFB0-F1
#
_entry.id   AF-E9SFB0-F1
#
_cell.length_a   1.000
_cell.length_b   1.000
_cell.length_c   1.000
_cell.angle_alpha   90.00
_cell.angle_beta   90.00
_cell.angle_gamma   90.00
#
_symmetry.space_group_name_H-M   'P 1'
#
loop_
_entity.id
_entity.type
_entity.pdbx_description
1 polymer ?
#
loop_
_entity_poly.entity_id
_entity_poly.type
_entity_poly.pdbx_seq_one_letter_code
_entity_poly.pdbx_strand_id
1 'polypeptide(L)'
;MKKYAALLKRTKLFSGVGENDILSMLHCLNAQVREYNKGEYAFRQGEYIRSLMILAVGRLHIQKEDYWGNLNILNEIRPGEMFGEAYIVPNSGTLMNDVVAIEESVVLFFDIDRILTVCPSACPFHTQLIKNIFYTISDKNKSLVQKISYMSQRSTREKLLSYLSDEAKRHNSNSFSIPFNRQQLADFLSVDRSAMSNELSKLRNEGMLDFHKNEFTLREL
;
A
#
# COMPACT_ATOMS: atom_id res chain seq x y z
N MET A 1 -17.91 -11.34 -11.85
CA MET A 1 -18.22 -10.04 -11.23
C MET A 1 -19.01 -10.12 -9.93
N LYS A 2 -20.22 -10.69 -9.90
CA LYS A 2 -21.05 -10.74 -8.67
C LYS A 2 -20.33 -11.27 -7.42
N LYS A 3 -19.53 -12.34 -7.56
CA LYS A 3 -18.75 -12.93 -6.46
C LYS A 3 -17.78 -11.97 -5.76
N TYR A 4 -17.41 -10.86 -6.38
CA TYR A 4 -16.49 -9.87 -5.81
C TYR A 4 -17.22 -8.69 -5.13
N ALA A 5 -18.54 -8.56 -5.26
CA ALA A 5 -19.27 -7.40 -4.73
C ALA A 5 -19.16 -7.29 -3.20
N ALA A 6 -19.28 -8.41 -2.49
CA ALA A 6 -19.09 -8.48 -1.04
C ALA A 6 -17.67 -8.07 -0.59
N LEU A 7 -16.65 -8.38 -1.39
CA LEU A 7 -15.28 -7.94 -1.14
C LEU A 7 -15.15 -6.44 -1.38
N LEU A 8 -15.61 -5.96 -2.53
CA LEU A 8 -15.53 -4.54 -2.91
C LEU A 8 -16.20 -3.64 -1.88
N LYS A 9 -17.34 -4.05 -1.33
CA LYS A 9 -18.05 -3.34 -0.26
C LYS A 9 -17.19 -3.09 0.99
N ARG A 10 -16.18 -3.93 1.24
CA ARG A 10 -15.25 -3.80 2.38
C ARG A 10 -14.02 -2.96 2.08
N THR A 11 -13.84 -2.54 0.82
CA THR A 11 -12.69 -1.74 0.39
C THR A 11 -12.94 -0.25 0.65
N LYS A 12 -11.85 0.52 0.81
CA LYS A 12 -11.94 1.98 0.91
C LYS A 12 -12.59 2.60 -0.33
N LEU A 13 -12.37 2.01 -1.51
CA LEU A 13 -12.86 2.54 -2.79
C LEU A 13 -14.40 2.54 -2.88
N PHE A 14 -15.07 1.52 -2.34
CA PHE A 14 -16.54 1.41 -2.36
C PHE A 14 -17.17 1.62 -0.98
N SER A 15 -16.46 2.28 -0.07
CA SER A 15 -16.99 2.65 1.25
C SER A 15 -18.28 3.46 1.10
N GLY A 16 -19.33 3.07 1.84
CA GLY A 16 -20.64 3.70 1.81
C GLY A 16 -21.52 3.34 0.59
N VAL A 17 -21.12 2.38 -0.24
CA VAL A 17 -21.89 1.94 -1.42
C VAL A 17 -22.58 0.60 -1.14
N GLY A 18 -23.88 0.50 -1.45
CA GLY A 18 -24.66 -0.73 -1.33
C GLY A 18 -24.22 -1.80 -2.33
N GLU A 19 -24.44 -3.08 -2.00
CA GLU A 19 -23.97 -4.18 -2.86
C GLU A 19 -24.66 -4.17 -4.25
N ASN A 20 -25.96 -3.87 -4.29
CA ASN A 20 -26.72 -3.72 -5.53
C ASN A 20 -26.19 -2.55 -6.39
N ASP A 21 -25.77 -1.46 -5.73
CA ASP A 21 -25.21 -0.29 -6.39
C ASP A 21 -23.80 -0.58 -6.92
N ILE A 22 -22.98 -1.32 -6.16
CA ILE A 22 -21.67 -1.81 -6.62
C ILE A 22 -21.83 -2.59 -7.92
N LEU A 23 -22.78 -3.53 -8.00
CA LEU A 23 -23.01 -4.30 -9.23
C LEU A 23 -23.34 -3.41 -10.43
N SER A 24 -24.15 -2.38 -10.22
CA SER A 24 -24.48 -1.40 -11.26
C SER A 24 -23.25 -0.56 -11.67
N MET A 25 -22.46 -0.14 -10.68
CA MET A 25 -21.22 0.60 -10.91
C MET A 25 -20.19 -0.23 -11.66
N LEU A 26 -20.04 -1.53 -11.37
CA LEU A 26 -19.12 -2.40 -12.10
C LEU A 26 -19.37 -2.37 -13.62
N HIS A 27 -20.64 -2.30 -14.03
CA HIS A 27 -20.99 -2.13 -15.43
C HIS A 27 -20.61 -0.74 -15.95
N CYS A 28 -20.98 0.34 -15.24
CA CYS A 28 -20.67 1.72 -15.66
C CYS A 28 -19.17 2.02 -15.75
N LEU A 29 -18.38 1.42 -14.86
CA LEU A 29 -16.92 1.57 -14.78
C LEU A 29 -16.17 0.65 -15.76
N ASN A 30 -16.89 -0.09 -16.61
CA ASN A 30 -16.33 -1.07 -17.54
C ASN A 30 -15.36 -2.04 -16.83
N ALA A 31 -15.80 -2.57 -15.67
CA ALA A 31 -14.90 -3.30 -14.80
C ALA A 31 -14.51 -4.65 -15.41
N GLN A 32 -13.20 -4.93 -15.45
CA GLN A 32 -12.64 -6.19 -15.97
C GLN A 32 -11.98 -6.98 -14.84
N VAL A 33 -11.92 -8.30 -14.98
CA VAL A 33 -11.21 -9.19 -14.07
C VAL A 33 -10.08 -9.85 -14.83
N ARG A 34 -8.90 -9.86 -14.25
CA ARG A 34 -7.79 -10.67 -14.73
C ARG A 34 -7.24 -11.52 -13.59
N GLU A 35 -6.90 -12.73 -13.93
CA GLU A 35 -6.32 -13.71 -13.03
C GLU A 35 -4.85 -13.88 -13.41
N TYR A 36 -3.99 -14.01 -12.41
CA TYR A 36 -2.55 -14.09 -12.57
C TYR A 36 -2.02 -15.28 -11.77
N ASN A 37 -1.19 -16.08 -12.42
CA ASN A 37 -0.50 -17.18 -11.76
C ASN A 37 0.66 -16.64 -10.91
N LYS A 38 1.13 -17.45 -9.95
CA LYS A 38 2.34 -17.13 -9.21
C LYS A 38 3.53 -16.94 -10.17
N GLY A 39 4.25 -15.83 -10.01
CA GLY A 39 5.38 -15.43 -10.84
C GLY A 39 4.98 -14.64 -12.09
N GLU A 40 3.69 -14.49 -12.37
CA GLU A 40 3.22 -13.75 -13.53
C GLU A 40 3.29 -12.24 -13.31
N TYR A 41 3.71 -11.51 -14.34
CA TYR A 41 3.77 -10.05 -14.32
C TYR A 41 2.36 -9.52 -14.60
N ALA A 42 1.77 -8.86 -13.61
CA ALA A 42 0.56 -8.09 -13.82
C ALA A 42 0.83 -6.86 -14.70
N PHE A 43 2.01 -6.26 -14.51
CA PHE A 43 2.54 -5.17 -15.34
C PHE A 43 4.06 -5.22 -15.37
N ARG A 44 4.64 -4.78 -16.48
CA ARG A 44 6.07 -4.54 -16.61
C ARG A 44 6.41 -3.05 -16.55
N GLN A 45 7.61 -2.75 -16.08
CA GLN A 45 8.23 -1.45 -16.25
C GLN A 45 8.17 -1.02 -17.73
N GLY A 46 7.82 0.24 -17.98
CA GLY A 46 7.65 0.78 -19.33
C GLY A 46 6.22 0.66 -19.88
N GLU A 47 5.32 -0.08 -19.23
CA GLU A 47 3.91 -0.13 -19.63
C GLU A 47 3.13 1.12 -19.17
N TYR A 48 2.03 1.41 -19.86
CA TYR A 48 1.08 2.45 -19.49
C TYR A 48 -0.11 1.85 -18.75
N ILE A 49 -0.52 2.49 -17.65
CA ILE A 49 -1.75 2.14 -16.94
C ILE A 49 -2.88 3.07 -17.39
N ARG A 50 -4.02 2.49 -17.75
CA ARG A 50 -5.28 3.21 -18.06
C ARG A 50 -6.46 2.76 -17.20
N SER A 51 -6.15 2.07 -16.11
CA SER A 51 -7.17 1.56 -15.21
C SER A 51 -6.74 1.76 -13.77
N LEU A 52 -7.68 2.21 -12.95
CA LEU A 52 -7.55 2.07 -11.51
C LEU A 52 -7.83 0.61 -11.15
N MET A 53 -7.11 0.04 -10.19
CA MET A 53 -7.26 -1.38 -9.89
C MET A 53 -7.46 -1.67 -8.42
N ILE A 54 -8.07 -2.82 -8.14
CA ILE A 54 -8.13 -3.42 -6.80
C ILE A 54 -7.66 -4.86 -6.89
N LEU A 55 -6.80 -5.27 -5.96
CA LEU A 55 -6.49 -6.67 -5.76
C LEU A 55 -7.65 -7.33 -5.01
N ALA A 56 -8.33 -8.32 -5.59
CA ALA A 56 -9.40 -9.05 -4.90
C ALA A 56 -8.89 -10.29 -4.15
N VAL A 57 -7.95 -11.02 -4.72
CA VAL A 57 -7.40 -12.25 -4.14
C VAL A 57 -5.90 -12.28 -4.38
N GLY A 58 -5.15 -12.87 -3.46
CA GLY A 58 -3.72 -13.10 -3.60
C GLY A 58 -2.86 -11.98 -3.01
N ARG A 59 -1.63 -11.88 -3.51
CA ARG A 59 -0.64 -10.87 -3.14
C ARG A 59 0.18 -10.50 -4.37
N LEU A 60 0.42 -9.20 -4.55
CA LEU A 60 1.33 -8.69 -5.59
C LEU A 60 2.50 -7.94 -4.95
N HIS A 61 3.67 -8.01 -5.55
CA HIS A 61 4.81 -7.16 -5.21
C HIS A 61 5.02 -6.09 -6.27
N ILE A 62 5.19 -4.84 -5.82
CA ILE A 62 5.79 -3.79 -6.62
C ILE A 62 7.29 -3.92 -6.43
N GLN A 63 8.02 -4.24 -7.49
CA GLN A 63 9.44 -4.56 -7.41
C GLN A 63 10.22 -3.84 -8.51
N LYS A 64 11.50 -3.60 -8.22
CA LYS A 64 12.44 -3.01 -9.15
C LYS A 64 13.70 -3.85 -9.21
N GLU A 65 14.05 -4.30 -10.40
CA GLU A 65 15.36 -4.86 -10.67
C GLU A 65 16.31 -3.75 -11.08
N ASP A 66 17.48 -3.67 -10.44
CA ASP A 66 18.51 -2.72 -10.84
C ASP A 66 19.39 -3.28 -11.97
N TYR A 67 20.33 -2.47 -12.47
CA TYR A 67 21.21 -2.84 -13.57
C TYR A 67 22.07 -4.09 -13.28
N TRP A 68 22.33 -4.39 -12.00
CA TRP A 68 23.15 -5.51 -11.58
C TRP A 68 22.33 -6.77 -11.26
N GLY A 69 21.02 -6.74 -11.50
CA GLY A 69 20.11 -7.85 -11.24
C GLY A 69 19.64 -7.94 -9.78
N ASN A 70 19.87 -6.90 -8.96
CA ASN A 70 19.35 -6.92 -7.59
C ASN A 70 17.87 -6.57 -7.60
N LEU A 71 17.06 -7.47 -7.06
CA LEU A 71 15.63 -7.29 -6.91
C LEU A 71 15.29 -6.57 -5.60
N ASN A 72 14.68 -5.39 -5.72
CA ASN A 72 14.21 -4.61 -4.58
C ASN A 72 12.67 -4.61 -4.54
N ILE A 73 12.10 -5.12 -3.45
CA ILE A 73 10.66 -5.05 -3.20
C ILE A 73 10.35 -3.69 -2.61
N LEU A 74 9.57 -2.88 -3.32
CA LEU A 74 9.21 -1.53 -2.92
C LEU A 74 7.94 -1.50 -2.08
N ASN A 75 6.97 -2.34 -2.43
CA ASN A 75 5.71 -2.46 -1.71
C ASN A 75 5.04 -3.81 -1.97
N GLU A 76 4.18 -4.23 -1.05
CA GLU A 76 3.26 -5.36 -1.23
C GLU A 76 1.83 -4.81 -1.37
N ILE A 77 1.08 -5.32 -2.35
CA ILE A 77 -0.34 -5.02 -2.54
C ILE A 77 -1.14 -6.18 -1.97
N ARG A 78 -2.11 -5.85 -1.11
CA ARG A 78 -2.96 -6.84 -0.41
C ARG A 78 -4.42 -6.81 -0.88
N PRO A 79 -5.20 -7.88 -0.63
CA PRO A 79 -6.60 -7.92 -0.99
C PRO A 79 -7.38 -6.73 -0.44
N GLY A 80 -8.17 -6.09 -1.29
CA GLY A 80 -8.94 -4.89 -1.02
C GLY A 80 -8.18 -3.57 -1.22
N GLU A 81 -6.87 -3.62 -1.46
CA GLU A 81 -6.08 -2.43 -1.74
C GLU A 81 -6.24 -1.96 -3.18
N MET A 82 -6.45 -0.65 -3.31
CA MET A 82 -6.41 0.06 -4.58
C MET A 82 -4.96 0.23 -5.02
N PHE A 83 -4.66 0.12 -6.31
CA PHE A 83 -3.33 0.42 -6.85
C PHE A 83 -3.40 0.95 -8.30
N GLY A 84 -2.23 1.37 -8.82
CA GLY A 84 -2.08 1.98 -10.14
C GLY A 84 -2.26 3.50 -10.13
N GLU A 85 -2.80 4.08 -9.05
CA GLU A 85 -3.22 5.49 -9.00
C GLU A 85 -2.11 6.51 -9.27
N ALA A 86 -0.86 6.15 -9.04
CA ALA A 86 0.29 7.01 -9.34
C ALA A 86 0.52 7.22 -10.85
N TYR A 87 -0.04 6.37 -11.71
CA TYR A 87 0.22 6.32 -13.16
C TYR A 87 -1.05 6.35 -14.02
N ILE A 88 -2.23 6.59 -13.43
CA ILE A 88 -3.50 6.59 -14.20
C ILE A 88 -3.77 7.90 -14.95
N VAL A 89 -3.09 8.99 -14.59
CA VAL A 89 -3.37 10.33 -15.16
C VAL A 89 -2.73 10.46 -16.54
N PRO A 90 -3.39 11.09 -17.53
CA PRO A 90 -2.77 11.43 -18.80
C PRO A 90 -1.47 12.21 -18.57
N ASN A 91 -0.37 11.75 -19.19
CA ASN A 91 1.00 12.30 -19.05
C ASN A 91 1.77 11.94 -17.78
N SER A 92 1.28 11.01 -16.95
CA SER A 92 2.05 10.48 -15.80
C SER A 92 3.28 9.64 -16.20
N GLY A 93 3.44 9.36 -17.50
CA GLY A 93 4.53 8.55 -18.04
C GLY A 93 4.25 7.05 -17.94
N THR A 94 5.30 6.26 -18.13
CA THR A 94 5.23 4.79 -18.01
C THR A 94 5.51 4.35 -16.58
N LEU A 95 5.10 3.13 -16.26
CA LEU A 95 5.46 2.46 -15.02
C LEU A 95 6.98 2.43 -14.82
N MET A 96 7.42 2.77 -13.62
CA MET A 96 8.84 2.72 -13.25
C MET A 96 9.27 1.37 -12.64
N ASN A 97 8.30 0.54 -12.27
CA ASN A 97 8.51 -0.69 -11.52
C ASN A 97 7.59 -1.79 -12.07
N ASP A 98 8.00 -3.04 -11.90
CA ASP A 98 7.18 -4.19 -12.22
C ASP A 98 6.14 -4.42 -11.12
N VAL A 99 5.02 -5.05 -11.49
CA VAL A 99 4.02 -5.57 -10.56
C VAL A 99 3.88 -7.06 -10.82
N VAL A 100 4.25 -7.89 -9.85
CA VAL A 100 4.33 -9.36 -10.01
C VAL A 100 3.46 -10.06 -8.99
N ALA A 101 2.70 -11.07 -9.43
CA ALA A 101 1.92 -11.93 -8.56
C ALA A 101 2.83 -12.91 -7.81
N ILE A 102 2.81 -12.89 -6.47
CA ILE A 102 3.64 -13.81 -5.66
C ILE A 102 2.87 -15.06 -5.21
N GLU A 103 1.57 -15.09 -5.49
CA GLU A 103 0.66 -16.22 -5.38
C GLU A 103 -0.49 -16.05 -6.40
N GLU A 104 -1.34 -17.05 -6.57
CA GLU A 104 -2.53 -16.94 -7.42
C GLU A 104 -3.35 -15.70 -7.04
N SER A 105 -3.51 -14.79 -8.00
CA SER A 105 -4.01 -13.46 -7.74
C SER A 105 -5.11 -13.07 -8.71
N VAL A 106 -6.05 -12.26 -8.23
CA VAL A 106 -7.17 -11.76 -9.03
C VAL A 106 -7.23 -10.25 -8.89
N VAL A 107 -7.16 -9.54 -10.01
CA VAL A 107 -7.20 -8.08 -10.05
C VAL A 107 -8.45 -7.62 -10.78
N LEU A 108 -9.16 -6.66 -10.18
CA LEU A 108 -10.23 -5.92 -10.84
C LEU A 108 -9.66 -4.61 -11.41
N PHE A 109 -10.02 -4.32 -12.65
CA PHE A 109 -9.61 -3.14 -13.40
C PHE A 109 -10.84 -2.27 -13.63
N PHE A 110 -10.70 -0.97 -13.42
CA PHE A 110 -11.74 0.03 -13.62
C PHE A 110 -11.22 1.08 -14.60
N ASP A 111 -11.96 1.30 -15.68
CA ASP A 111 -11.58 2.22 -16.74
C ASP A 111 -11.52 3.66 -16.21
N ILE A 112 -10.35 4.31 -16.32
CA ILE A 112 -10.15 5.65 -15.77
C ILE A 112 -11.00 6.70 -16.49
N ASP A 113 -11.22 6.55 -17.79
CA ASP A 113 -12.01 7.48 -18.56
C ASP A 113 -13.48 7.41 -18.10
N ARG A 114 -13.96 6.21 -17.76
CA ARG A 114 -15.29 6.02 -17.14
C ARG A 114 -15.39 6.61 -15.73
N ILE A 115 -14.32 6.54 -14.95
CA ILE A 115 -14.26 7.14 -13.61
C ILE A 115 -14.27 8.67 -13.68
N LEU A 116 -13.54 9.27 -14.62
CA LEU A 116 -13.37 10.72 -14.70
C LEU A 116 -14.47 11.42 -15.51
N THR A 117 -15.17 10.69 -16.38
CA THR A 117 -16.30 11.24 -17.13
C THR A 117 -17.51 11.43 -16.22
N VAL A 118 -18.17 12.58 -16.34
CA VAL A 118 -19.43 12.87 -15.63
C VAL A 118 -20.45 11.82 -16.00
N CYS A 119 -21.00 11.13 -15.00
CA CYS A 119 -22.08 10.17 -15.21
C CYS A 119 -23.29 10.89 -15.81
N PRO A 120 -23.78 10.48 -17.01
CA PRO A 120 -24.97 11.09 -17.60
C PRO A 120 -26.23 10.94 -16.73
N SER A 121 -26.27 9.89 -15.90
CA SER A 121 -27.36 9.62 -14.96
C SER A 121 -27.21 10.36 -13.62
N ALA A 122 -26.19 11.23 -13.47
CA ALA A 122 -25.88 11.96 -12.24
C ALA A 122 -25.90 11.08 -10.98
N CYS A 123 -25.41 9.84 -11.08
CA CYS A 123 -25.63 8.87 -10.02
C CYS A 123 -24.84 9.25 -8.74
N PRO A 124 -25.50 9.29 -7.57
CA PRO A 124 -24.84 9.68 -6.31
C PRO A 124 -23.60 8.85 -5.98
N PHE A 125 -23.58 7.58 -6.41
CA PHE A 125 -22.50 6.64 -6.14
C PHE A 125 -21.21 6.93 -6.90
N HIS A 126 -21.28 7.59 -8.06
CA HIS A 126 -20.08 8.00 -8.80
C HIS A 126 -19.36 9.14 -8.07
N THR A 127 -20.11 10.11 -7.55
CA THR A 127 -19.57 11.15 -6.67
C THR A 127 -18.94 10.53 -5.42
N GLN A 128 -19.58 9.51 -4.82
CA GLN A 128 -19.02 8.81 -3.68
C GLN A 128 -17.73 8.06 -4.04
N LEU A 129 -17.67 7.40 -5.19
CA LEU A 129 -16.47 6.73 -5.70
C LEU A 129 -15.30 7.71 -5.83
N ILE A 130 -15.51 8.86 -6.45
CA ILE A 130 -14.46 9.88 -6.64
C ILE A 130 -13.95 10.39 -5.28
N LYS A 131 -14.85 10.65 -4.31
CA LYS A 131 -14.46 10.99 -2.94
C LYS A 131 -13.60 9.89 -2.31
N ASN A 132 -14.02 8.63 -2.45
CA ASN A 132 -13.30 7.49 -1.91
C ASN A 132 -11.90 7.32 -2.55
N ILE A 133 -11.77 7.55 -3.86
CA ILE A 133 -10.47 7.60 -4.57
C ILE A 133 -9.59 8.69 -3.94
N PHE A 134 -10.11 9.91 -3.82
CA PHE A 134 -9.37 11.04 -3.26
C PHE A 134 -8.92 10.79 -1.81
N TYR A 135 -9.80 10.24 -0.96
CA TYR A 135 -9.44 9.89 0.42
C TYR A 135 -8.39 8.78 0.46
N THR A 136 -8.49 7.77 -0.42
CA THR A 136 -7.51 6.69 -0.49
C THR A 136 -6.13 7.20 -0.93
N ILE A 137 -6.08 8.08 -1.94
CA ILE A 137 -4.85 8.75 -2.38
C ILE A 137 -4.27 9.61 -1.25
N SER A 138 -5.12 10.36 -0.55
CA SER A 138 -4.71 11.24 0.56
C SER A 138 -4.09 10.44 1.72
N ASP A 139 -4.68 9.29 2.06
CA ASP A 139 -4.17 8.39 3.09
C ASP A 139 -2.81 7.79 2.68
N LYS A 140 -2.70 7.30 1.44
CA LYS A 140 -1.42 6.83 0.87
C LYS A 140 -0.35 7.91 0.87
N ASN A 141 -0.70 9.14 0.49
CA ASN A 141 0.23 10.26 0.49
C ASN A 141 0.70 10.59 1.91
N LYS A 142 -0.18 10.56 2.90
CA LYS A 142 0.19 10.74 4.31
C LYS A 142 1.17 9.66 4.77
N SER A 143 0.93 8.39 4.43
CA SER A 143 1.86 7.29 4.72
C SER A 143 3.22 7.47 4.03
N LEU A 144 3.22 7.94 2.77
CA LEU A 144 4.45 8.22 2.01
C LEU A 144 5.27 9.34 2.66
N VAL A 145 4.64 10.49 2.96
CA VAL A 145 5.30 11.63 3.62
C VAL A 145 5.89 11.21 4.97
N GLN A 146 5.15 10.39 5.72
CA GLN A 146 5.60 9.89 7.00
C GLN A 146 6.80 8.94 6.87
N LYS A 147 6.78 8.02 5.89
CA LYS A 147 7.93 7.16 5.58
C LYS A 147 9.17 7.99 5.20
N ILE A 148 9.00 9.04 4.38
CA ILE A 148 10.08 9.95 4.01
C ILE A 148 10.66 10.64 5.26
N SER A 149 9.81 11.09 6.19
CA SER A 149 10.25 11.74 7.43
C SER A 149 11.10 10.81 8.31
N TYR A 150 10.77 9.51 8.36
CA TYR A 150 11.62 8.52 9.02
C TYR A 150 12.93 8.34 8.27
N MET A 151 12.89 8.16 6.95
CA MET A 151 14.07 7.87 6.14
C MET A 151 15.05 9.06 6.07
N SER A 152 14.57 10.29 6.25
CA SER A 152 15.40 11.51 6.25
C SER A 152 16.22 11.72 7.53
N GLN A 153 15.99 10.93 8.58
CA GLN A 153 16.83 10.99 9.78
C GLN A 153 18.26 10.52 9.47
N ARG A 154 19.26 11.15 10.11
CA ARG A 154 20.68 10.99 9.74
C ARG A 154 21.24 9.63 10.12
N SER A 155 20.81 9.09 11.26
CA SER A 155 21.32 7.84 11.83
C SER A 155 20.21 6.78 11.98
N THR A 156 20.60 5.50 11.94
CA THR A 156 19.69 4.37 12.23
C THR A 156 18.96 4.55 13.57
N ARG A 157 19.66 5.11 14.57
CA ARG A 157 19.10 5.43 15.88
C ARG A 157 17.94 6.41 15.79
N GLU A 158 18.14 7.54 15.13
CA GLU A 158 17.11 8.57 14.94
C GLU A 158 15.95 8.04 14.09
N LYS A 159 16.23 7.24 13.06
CA LYS A 159 15.18 6.57 12.25
C LYS A 159 14.29 5.68 13.13
N LEU A 160 14.90 4.84 13.98
CA LEU A 160 14.18 3.97 14.90
C LEU A 160 13.34 4.76 15.91
N LEU A 161 13.95 5.75 16.57
CA LEU A 161 13.25 6.57 17.58
C LEU A 161 12.10 7.37 16.96
N SER A 162 12.29 7.94 15.77
CA SER A 162 11.25 8.66 15.04
C SER A 162 10.06 7.76 14.69
N TYR A 163 10.33 6.56 14.14
CA TYR A 163 9.29 5.59 13.83
C TYR A 163 8.54 5.10 15.07
N LEU A 164 9.28 4.65 16.10
CA LEU A 164 8.68 4.09 17.32
C LEU A 164 7.91 5.15 18.13
N SER A 165 8.36 6.41 18.13
CA SER A 165 7.63 7.52 18.75
C SER A 165 6.26 7.73 18.10
N ASP A 166 6.19 7.65 16.77
CA ASP A 166 4.93 7.77 16.05
C ASP A 166 4.02 6.56 16.26
N GLU A 167 4.56 5.34 16.32
CA GLU A 167 3.76 4.16 16.65
C GLU A 167 3.17 4.25 18.06
N ALA A 168 3.93 4.72 19.05
CA ALA A 168 3.42 4.95 20.40
C ALA A 168 2.23 5.91 20.39
N LYS A 169 2.32 7.02 19.62
CA LYS A 169 1.22 7.98 19.45
C LYS A 169 0.03 7.37 18.73
N ARG A 170 0.24 6.57 17.68
CA ARG A 170 -0.86 5.89 16.95
C ARG A 170 -1.61 4.91 17.83
N HIS A 171 -0.90 4.18 18.67
CA HIS A 171 -1.48 3.22 19.61
C HIS A 171 -1.99 3.87 20.91
N ASN A 172 -1.71 5.15 21.11
CA ASN A 172 -1.96 5.86 22.36
C ASN A 172 -1.43 5.08 23.58
N SER A 173 -0.23 4.51 23.44
CA SER A 173 0.38 3.60 24.41
C SER A 173 1.89 3.61 24.24
N ASN A 174 2.63 3.51 25.34
CA ASN A 174 4.08 3.31 25.29
C ASN A 174 4.46 1.86 24.96
N SER A 175 3.51 0.91 25.04
CA SER A 175 3.69 -0.49 24.69
C SER A 175 2.80 -0.87 23.50
N PHE A 176 3.41 -1.33 22.41
CA PHE A 176 2.72 -1.57 21.14
C PHE A 176 3.43 -2.63 20.29
N SER A 177 2.69 -3.21 19.35
CA SER A 177 3.23 -4.14 18.34
C SER A 177 3.32 -3.46 16.99
N ILE A 178 4.43 -3.64 16.28
CA ILE A 178 4.57 -3.16 14.90
C ILE A 178 4.27 -4.29 13.89
N PRO A 179 3.82 -3.96 12.67
CA PRO A 179 3.47 -4.97 11.65
C PRO A 179 4.70 -5.53 10.91
N PHE A 180 5.90 -5.40 11.48
CA PHE A 180 7.16 -5.75 10.84
C PHE A 180 7.98 -6.71 11.71
N ASN A 181 8.51 -7.75 11.08
CA ASN A 181 9.64 -8.47 11.63
C ASN A 181 10.94 -7.64 11.50
N ARG A 182 12.06 -8.16 12.02
CA ARG A 182 13.34 -7.43 12.00
C ARG A 182 13.90 -7.15 10.61
N GLN A 183 13.68 -8.03 9.63
CA GLN A 183 14.08 -7.77 8.25
C GLN A 183 13.19 -6.70 7.64
N GLN A 184 11.87 -6.84 7.77
CA GLN A 184 10.90 -5.90 7.22
C GLN A 184 11.06 -4.49 7.79
N LEU A 185 11.38 -4.35 9.08
CA LEU A 185 11.64 -3.04 9.69
C LEU A 185 12.94 -2.41 9.13
N ALA A 186 13.97 -3.22 8.90
CA ALA A 186 15.22 -2.76 8.30
C ALA A 186 14.99 -2.27 6.86
N ASP A 187 14.23 -3.04 6.07
CA ASP A 187 13.85 -2.68 4.70
C ASP A 187 12.99 -1.39 4.69
N PHE A 188 12.03 -1.31 5.61
CA PHE A 188 11.14 -0.15 5.76
C PHE A 188 11.89 1.14 6.09
N LEU A 189 12.89 1.08 6.97
CA LEU A 189 13.73 2.23 7.36
C LEU A 189 14.94 2.44 6.44
N SER A 190 15.13 1.54 5.47
CA SER A 190 16.29 1.49 4.56
C SER A 190 17.61 1.55 5.32
N VAL A 191 17.81 0.58 6.21
CA VAL A 191 19.01 0.39 7.03
C VAL A 191 19.48 -1.06 6.96
N ASP A 192 20.76 -1.31 7.21
CA ASP A 192 21.25 -2.67 7.36
C ASP A 192 20.60 -3.34 8.59
N ARG A 193 20.14 -4.59 8.42
CA ARG A 193 19.45 -5.34 9.47
C ARG A 193 20.33 -5.58 10.70
N SER A 194 21.62 -5.88 10.50
CA SER A 194 22.56 -6.17 11.59
C SER A 194 22.87 -4.89 12.36
N ALA A 195 23.14 -3.80 11.65
CA ALA A 195 23.35 -2.48 12.24
C ALA A 195 22.13 -2.01 13.04
N MET A 196 20.91 -2.17 12.49
CA MET A 196 19.66 -1.85 13.18
C MET A 196 19.45 -2.69 14.43
N SER A 197 19.73 -4.00 14.36
CA SER A 197 19.58 -4.90 15.52
C SER A 197 20.58 -4.57 16.63
N ASN A 198 21.80 -4.18 16.27
CA ASN A 198 22.80 -3.70 17.21
C ASN A 198 22.35 -2.39 17.87
N GLU A 199 21.80 -1.44 17.09
CA GLU A 199 21.33 -0.17 17.62
C GLU A 199 20.12 -0.33 18.56
N LEU A 200 19.17 -1.21 18.24
CA LEU A 200 18.08 -1.58 19.15
C LEU A 200 18.61 -2.15 20.48
N SER A 201 19.66 -2.97 20.42
CA SER A 201 20.27 -3.54 21.62
C SER A 201 20.93 -2.46 22.49
N LYS A 202 21.58 -1.46 21.86
CA LYS A 202 22.13 -0.30 22.59
C LYS A 202 21.03 0.53 23.24
N LEU A 203 19.98 0.88 22.49
CA LEU A 203 18.82 1.62 23.02
C LEU A 203 18.19 0.93 24.23
N ARG A 204 18.14 -0.42 24.21
CA ARG A 204 17.69 -1.21 25.36
C ARG A 204 18.66 -1.14 26.54
N ASN A 205 19.96 -1.32 26.29
CA ASN A 205 20.98 -1.27 27.34
C ASN A 205 21.08 0.12 27.99
N GLU A 206 20.76 1.17 27.26
CA GLU A 206 20.67 2.56 27.75
C GLU A 206 19.34 2.85 28.47
N GLY A 207 18.41 1.89 28.51
CA GLY A 207 17.13 2.04 29.19
C GLY A 207 16.10 2.92 28.46
N MET A 208 16.29 3.21 27.17
CA MET A 208 15.32 4.01 26.39
C MET A 208 14.09 3.20 25.95
N LEU A 209 14.25 1.90 25.74
CA LEU A 209 13.17 1.01 25.31
C LEU A 209 13.43 -0.42 25.78
N ASP A 210 12.40 -1.26 25.67
CA ASP A 210 12.51 -2.71 25.70
C ASP A 210 11.79 -3.30 24.49
N PHE A 211 12.12 -4.53 24.11
CA PHE A 211 11.47 -5.20 22.99
C PHE A 211 11.54 -6.73 23.06
N HIS A 212 10.48 -7.36 22.57
CA HIS A 212 10.45 -8.79 22.24
C HIS A 212 9.84 -8.98 20.84
N LYS A 213 10.63 -9.53 19.90
CA LYS A 213 10.23 -9.65 18.49
C LYS A 213 9.73 -8.32 17.91
N ASN A 214 8.45 -8.19 17.57
CA ASN A 214 7.83 -7.00 17.02
C ASN A 214 7.05 -6.19 18.06
N GLU A 215 7.13 -6.56 19.34
CA GLU A 215 6.57 -5.80 20.46
C GLU A 215 7.65 -4.90 21.05
N PHE A 216 7.28 -3.64 21.31
CA PHE A 216 8.14 -2.61 21.84
C PHE A 216 7.47 -1.93 23.02
N THR A 217 8.27 -1.58 24.02
CA THR A 217 7.86 -0.72 25.14
C THR A 217 8.84 0.43 25.25
N LEU A 218 8.38 1.66 25.04
CA LEU A 218 9.19 2.85 25.24
C LEU A 218 9.21 3.23 26.72
N ARG A 219 10.39 3.59 27.22
CA ARG A 219 10.53 4.07 28.59
C ARG A 219 10.54 5.60 28.57
N GLU A 220 9.71 6.21 29.39
CA GLU A 220 9.85 7.65 29.66
C GLU A 220 11.14 7.84 30.47
N LEU A 221 11.99 8.78 30.03
CA LEU A 221 13.17 9.21 30.77
C LEU A 221 12.77 10.08 31.97
#